data_AF-I1S3H9-F1
#
_entry.id   AF-I1S3H9-F1
#
_cell.length_a   1.000
_cell.length_b   1.000
_cell.length_c   1.000
_cell.angle_alpha   90.00
_cell.angle_beta   90.00
_cell.angle_gamma   90.00
#
_symmetry.space_group_name_H-M   'P 1'
#
loop_
_entity.id
_entity.type
_entity.pdbx_description
1 polymer ?
#
loop_
_entity_poly.entity_id
_entity_poly.type
_entity_poly.pdbx_seq_one_letter_code
_entity_poly.pdbx_strand_id
1 'polypeptide(L)'
;MDCDSSRLSRLVSLEEVEFDADIAGLGVTFVATSATVIIVLAFAFFTLSVPSRLLNTGDAVMVTGIRRIYHGLRSLFPKLKIVKVVDTRNERVTAYKAFLLSTSDQLLVSQVAILIAAFIIYGEITIYSVNVVVGLGTLASTVHLGCFPFYLDRLVENSVAKFVRVLAMVSGSGMLVFMLIVQLSYSWDMKTHVYFACAVEDFNMDGGTISTSFTSLFVPLTVLYGTYETVQLLYTKGPRDIEPAGWHSQGHKITSPTAGLGNESNITAGSDIEMQSIRVVPRRLQQFLGGDSTLNLSTIEKEALVLYIEFNLVNDTAHSGHLKETYHQLQLELSNQRPKTTTLKEIWRKVREGERNTLLDHWLQLRALDLLRSESTSRSQLWLPIIWIVERWTFHQCRGSFVWRLFWLWSGNVYGVASIFTFRVTTIGMSGDPDDWGFGQIVPLALLALPLFAAMESHAVATDQQPRQDAVSPDDLEAIQFVSQIFQQRAKDLGLPYLYGWVRGVSLDRSSSLQMGAGFQAIIMFAITIILGFFMAWGTAIMNIAMITLLAIILFRRIVDLVLLAKATTGMPEILKILYGDNLDDLLQEGDQAERMAGAQAVGETNEEVEEE
;
A
#
# COMPACT_ATOMS: atom_id res chain seq x y z
N MET A 1 29.47 38.36 18.01
CA MET A 1 30.14 37.36 18.85
C MET A 1 31.60 37.29 18.46
N ASP A 2 32.47 36.83 19.36
CA ASP A 2 33.89 36.59 19.09
C ASP A 2 34.06 35.08 18.91
N CYS A 3 34.33 34.63 17.68
CA CYS A 3 34.42 33.22 17.30
C CYS A 3 35.84 32.65 17.47
N ASP A 4 36.69 33.28 18.28
CA ASP A 4 38.02 32.75 18.59
C ASP A 4 37.94 31.36 19.27
N SER A 5 38.44 30.35 18.57
CA SER A 5 38.41 28.95 18.99
C SER A 5 39.07 28.70 20.36
N SER A 6 40.10 29.47 20.71
CA SER A 6 40.83 29.31 21.98
C SER A 6 39.98 29.76 23.18
N ARG A 7 39.24 30.86 22.99
CA ARG A 7 38.30 31.39 23.98
C ARG A 7 37.08 30.48 24.12
N LEU A 8 36.50 30.02 23.02
CA LEU A 8 35.33 29.13 23.05
C LEU A 8 35.65 27.79 23.73
N SER A 9 36.80 27.18 23.42
CA SER A 9 37.26 25.96 24.09
C SER A 9 37.44 26.14 25.60
N ARG A 10 37.88 27.33 26.03
CA ARG A 10 37.98 27.66 27.46
C ARG A 10 36.61 27.74 28.14
N LEU A 11 35.60 28.33 27.50
CA LEU A 11 34.23 28.39 28.04
C LEU A 11 33.65 26.99 28.26
N VAL A 12 33.84 26.09 27.29
CA VAL A 12 33.44 24.67 27.40
C VAL A 12 34.16 23.98 28.55
N SER A 13 35.48 24.21 28.69
CA SER A 13 36.27 23.61 29.76
C SER A 13 35.89 24.07 31.17
N LEU A 14 35.27 25.25 31.28
CA LEU A 14 34.80 25.83 32.53
C LEU A 14 33.31 25.55 32.80
N GLU A 15 32.64 24.80 31.91
CA GLU A 15 31.20 24.51 32.00
C GLU A 15 30.34 25.80 32.06
N GLU A 16 30.77 26.88 31.42
CA GLU A 16 30.07 28.19 31.45
C GLU A 16 28.96 28.31 30.39
N VAL A 17 28.71 27.26 29.62
CA VAL A 17 27.70 27.23 28.54
C VAL A 17 26.43 26.56 29.05
N GLU A 18 25.37 27.34 29.25
CA GLU A 18 24.10 26.85 29.79
C GLU A 18 23.21 26.20 28.71
N PHE A 19 22.38 25.23 29.11
CA PHE A 19 21.34 24.68 28.25
C PHE A 19 20.23 25.69 27.97
N ASP A 20 19.77 25.74 26.72
CA ASP A 20 18.54 26.47 26.38
C ASP A 20 17.33 25.59 26.72
N ALA A 21 16.75 25.74 27.92
CA ALA A 21 15.65 24.92 28.40
C ALA A 21 14.39 24.96 27.49
N ASP A 22 14.15 26.06 26.77
CA ASP A 22 13.01 26.20 25.86
C ASP A 22 13.17 25.34 24.60
N ILE A 23 14.41 25.05 24.20
CA ILE A 23 14.76 24.21 23.02
C ILE A 23 15.15 22.78 23.41
N ALA A 24 15.96 22.65 24.46
CA ALA A 24 16.64 21.42 24.88
C ALA A 24 15.95 20.63 25.98
N GLY A 25 14.93 21.16 26.66
CA GLY A 25 14.18 20.35 27.65
C GLY A 25 13.49 19.15 27.00
N LEU A 26 12.84 18.28 27.78
CA LEU A 26 12.63 16.84 27.55
C LEU A 26 12.40 16.33 26.10
N GLY A 27 11.81 17.11 25.17
CA GLY A 27 11.60 16.73 23.77
C GLY A 27 10.61 15.57 23.57
N VAL A 28 10.15 14.98 24.68
CA VAL A 28 9.21 13.87 24.77
C VAL A 28 7.89 14.19 24.10
N THR A 29 7.51 15.46 24.00
CA THR A 29 6.23 15.90 23.44
C THR A 29 6.13 15.63 21.94
N PHE A 30 7.16 15.98 21.17
CA PHE A 30 7.26 15.67 19.74
C PHE A 30 7.44 14.17 19.50
N VAL A 31 8.29 13.51 20.29
CA VAL A 31 8.49 12.06 20.20
C VAL A 31 7.19 11.31 20.47
N ALA A 32 6.46 11.68 21.52
CA ALA A 32 5.17 11.09 21.87
C ALA A 32 4.10 11.39 20.80
N THR A 33 4.04 12.62 20.27
CA THR A 33 3.12 12.98 19.18
C THR A 33 3.38 12.10 17.95
N SER A 34 4.66 11.96 17.58
CA SER A 34 5.09 11.19 16.42
C SER A 34 4.82 9.69 16.58
N ALA A 35 5.13 9.13 17.75
CA ALA A 35 4.79 7.76 18.10
C ALA A 35 3.27 7.53 18.09
N THR A 36 2.49 8.48 18.62
CA THR A 36 1.02 8.42 18.62
C THR A 36 0.49 8.36 17.19
N VAL A 37 1.01 9.18 16.27
CA VAL A 37 0.60 9.14 14.87
C VAL A 37 0.89 7.78 14.22
N ILE A 38 2.07 7.19 14.46
CA ILE A 38 2.38 5.84 13.96
C ILE A 38 1.40 4.81 14.53
N ILE A 39 1.13 4.85 15.83
CA ILE A 39 0.20 3.93 16.50
C ILE A 39 -1.20 4.07 15.89
N VAL A 40 -1.66 5.30 15.69
CA VAL A 40 -2.95 5.61 15.06
C VAL A 40 -3.00 5.09 13.63
N LEU A 41 -1.94 5.26 12.83
CA LEU A 41 -1.86 4.74 11.46
C LEU A 41 -1.84 3.21 11.41
N ALA A 42 -1.10 2.56 12.31
CA ALA A 42 -1.08 1.11 12.45
C ALA A 42 -2.47 0.57 12.84
N PHE A 43 -3.13 1.23 13.79
CA PHE A 43 -4.48 0.86 14.22
C PHE A 43 -5.53 1.13 13.14
N ALA A 44 -5.42 2.23 12.39
CA ALA A 44 -6.25 2.50 11.21
C ALA A 44 -6.10 1.39 10.16
N PHE A 45 -4.87 0.92 9.93
CA PHE A 45 -4.60 -0.22 9.04
C PHE A 45 -5.23 -1.52 9.54
N PHE A 46 -5.00 -1.90 10.80
CA PHE A 46 -5.57 -3.13 11.37
C PHE A 46 -7.11 -3.14 11.38
N THR A 47 -7.71 -1.96 11.56
CA THR A 47 -9.17 -1.78 11.55
C THR A 47 -9.77 -1.59 10.14
N LEU A 48 -8.97 -1.67 9.08
CA LEU A 48 -9.38 -1.39 7.68
C LEU A 48 -10.00 0.00 7.49
N SER A 49 -9.60 0.95 8.33
CA SER A 49 -10.08 2.34 8.34
C SER A 49 -9.15 3.28 7.54
N VAL A 50 -8.37 2.71 6.62
CA VAL A 50 -7.55 3.44 5.65
C VAL A 50 -8.35 3.60 4.35
N PRO A 51 -8.29 4.77 3.68
CA PRO A 51 -8.92 4.99 2.38
C PRO A 51 -8.52 3.91 1.36
N SER A 52 -9.49 3.37 0.61
CA SER A 52 -9.27 2.29 -0.36
C SER A 52 -8.23 2.64 -1.42
N ARG A 53 -8.15 3.91 -1.84
CA ARG A 53 -7.13 4.40 -2.80
C ARG A 53 -5.67 4.19 -2.35
N LEU A 54 -5.43 4.08 -1.04
CA LEU A 54 -4.09 3.91 -0.47
C LEU A 54 -3.76 2.42 -0.25
N LEU A 55 -4.75 1.54 -0.36
CA LEU A 55 -4.60 0.12 -0.12
C LEU A 55 -4.41 -0.62 -1.46
N ASN A 56 -3.59 -1.66 -1.44
CA ASN A 56 -3.45 -2.59 -2.55
C ASN A 56 -3.85 -4.03 -2.17
N THR A 57 -3.79 -4.95 -3.13
CA THR A 57 -4.09 -6.38 -2.92
C THR A 57 -3.21 -6.99 -1.81
N GLY A 58 -1.93 -6.59 -1.75
CA GLY A 58 -1.01 -6.98 -0.68
C GLY A 58 -1.45 -6.52 0.72
N ASP A 59 -1.97 -5.30 0.85
CA ASP A 59 -2.51 -4.76 2.10
C ASP A 59 -3.68 -5.60 2.63
N ALA A 60 -4.60 -6.00 1.74
CA ALA A 60 -5.71 -6.89 2.08
C ALA A 60 -5.21 -8.29 2.54
N VAL A 61 -4.18 -8.82 1.88
CA VAL A 61 -3.57 -10.11 2.26
C VAL A 61 -2.90 -10.01 3.63
N MET A 62 -2.13 -8.95 3.88
CA MET A 62 -1.45 -8.74 5.16
C MET A 62 -2.44 -8.55 6.31
N VAL A 63 -3.43 -7.67 6.17
CA VAL A 63 -4.40 -7.38 7.24
C VAL A 63 -5.25 -8.61 7.59
N THR A 64 -5.65 -9.42 6.61
CA THR A 64 -6.37 -10.69 6.87
C THR A 64 -5.48 -11.69 7.61
N GLY A 65 -4.20 -11.81 7.23
CA GLY A 65 -3.23 -12.64 7.94
C GLY A 65 -3.03 -12.19 9.41
N ILE A 66 -2.83 -10.88 9.63
CA ILE A 66 -2.65 -10.30 10.96
C ILE A 66 -3.91 -10.49 11.82
N ARG A 67 -5.11 -10.28 11.26
CA ARG A 67 -6.36 -10.50 12.00
C ARG A 67 -6.54 -11.94 12.43
N ARG A 68 -6.16 -12.91 11.60
CA ARG A 68 -6.22 -14.33 11.96
C ARG A 68 -5.32 -14.64 13.16
N ILE A 69 -4.10 -14.09 13.16
CA ILE A 69 -3.16 -14.20 14.28
C ILE A 69 -3.73 -13.52 15.53
N TYR A 70 -4.24 -12.29 15.40
CA TYR A 70 -4.83 -11.53 16.49
C TYR A 70 -6.06 -12.21 17.10
N HIS A 71 -6.96 -12.78 16.30
CA HIS A 71 -8.11 -13.55 16.82
C HIS A 71 -7.66 -14.80 17.59
N GLY A 72 -6.61 -15.48 17.12
CA GLY A 72 -6.00 -16.60 17.84
C GLY A 72 -5.29 -16.20 19.15
N LEU A 73 -4.73 -14.99 19.20
CA LEU A 73 -4.14 -14.43 20.43
C LEU A 73 -5.20 -13.85 21.38
N ARG A 74 -6.31 -13.33 20.85
CA ARG A 74 -7.40 -12.72 21.63
C ARG A 74 -8.16 -13.75 22.46
N SER A 75 -8.14 -15.04 22.10
CA SER A 75 -8.68 -16.09 22.96
C SER A 75 -7.87 -16.29 24.25
N LEU A 76 -6.65 -15.74 24.34
CA LEU A 76 -5.78 -15.81 25.52
C LEU A 76 -5.95 -14.62 26.48
N PHE A 77 -6.66 -13.54 26.10
CA PHE A 77 -6.83 -12.35 26.93
C PHE A 77 -8.32 -12.08 27.28
N PRO A 78 -8.65 -11.74 28.54
CA PRO A 78 -10.02 -11.49 28.96
C PRO A 78 -10.62 -10.26 28.24
N LYS A 79 -11.94 -10.33 27.98
CA LYS A 79 -12.71 -9.28 27.28
C LYS A 79 -12.64 -7.95 28.06
N LEU A 80 -11.80 -7.02 27.61
CA LEU A 80 -12.00 -5.61 27.96
C LEU A 80 -13.33 -5.16 27.36
N LYS A 81 -14.22 -4.59 28.18
CA LYS A 81 -15.44 -3.92 27.72
C LYS A 81 -15.03 -2.70 26.89
N ILE A 82 -14.86 -2.89 25.59
CA ILE A 82 -14.62 -1.80 24.64
C ILE A 82 -15.94 -1.02 24.50
N VAL A 83 -15.83 0.30 24.67
CA VAL A 83 -16.89 1.30 24.45
C VAL A 83 -17.56 1.06 23.09
N LYS A 84 -18.89 1.28 23.00
CA LYS A 84 -19.68 1.08 21.78
C LYS A 84 -18.92 1.54 20.54
N VAL A 85 -18.64 0.57 19.67
CA VAL A 85 -17.88 0.73 18.43
C VAL A 85 -18.68 1.61 17.48
N VAL A 86 -18.02 2.63 16.92
CA VAL A 86 -18.48 3.46 15.80
C VAL A 86 -19.02 2.56 14.69
N ASP A 87 -20.30 2.73 14.34
CA ASP A 87 -21.15 1.71 13.72
C ASP A 87 -20.83 1.50 12.22
N THR A 88 -20.13 2.44 11.56
CA THR A 88 -19.74 2.29 10.15
C THR A 88 -18.24 2.49 9.89
N ARG A 89 -17.68 1.80 8.87
CA ARG A 89 -16.28 1.94 8.44
C ARG A 89 -15.96 3.36 7.99
N ASN A 90 -16.90 4.02 7.31
CA ASN A 90 -16.72 5.34 6.74
C ASN A 90 -16.60 6.42 7.83
N GLU A 91 -17.34 6.29 8.93
CA GLU A 91 -17.19 7.15 10.12
C GLU A 91 -15.77 7.04 10.71
N ARG A 92 -15.23 5.82 10.86
CA ARG A 92 -13.86 5.64 11.35
C ARG A 92 -12.83 6.27 10.43
N VAL A 93 -12.96 6.05 9.11
CA VAL A 93 -12.07 6.65 8.10
C VAL A 93 -12.10 8.18 8.23
N THR A 94 -13.28 8.77 8.38
CA THR A 94 -13.46 10.22 8.52
C THR A 94 -12.81 10.76 9.80
N ALA A 95 -12.99 10.07 10.92
CA ALA A 95 -12.33 10.41 12.19
C ALA A 95 -10.81 10.35 12.09
N TYR A 96 -10.25 9.30 11.47
CA TYR A 96 -8.80 9.23 11.23
C TYR A 96 -8.32 10.36 10.31
N LYS A 97 -9.05 10.66 9.22
CA LYS A 97 -8.69 11.77 8.33
C LYS A 97 -8.66 13.11 9.09
N ALA A 98 -9.63 13.37 9.95
CA ALA A 98 -9.69 14.59 10.77
C ALA A 98 -8.53 14.66 11.77
N PHE A 99 -8.29 13.57 12.51
CA PHE A 99 -7.19 13.48 13.47
C PHE A 99 -5.83 13.69 12.79
N LEU A 100 -5.56 12.97 11.70
CA LEU A 100 -4.29 13.04 10.98
C LEU A 100 -4.06 14.42 10.34
N LEU A 101 -5.12 15.06 9.82
CA LEU A 101 -5.04 16.43 9.32
C LEU A 101 -4.64 17.39 10.43
N SER A 102 -5.37 17.39 11.55
CA SER A 102 -5.11 18.31 12.66
C SER A 102 -3.73 18.09 13.29
N THR A 103 -3.34 16.83 13.52
CA THR A 103 -2.02 16.49 14.08
C THR A 103 -0.90 16.89 13.13
N SER A 104 -1.10 16.67 11.83
CA SER A 104 -0.13 17.07 10.82
C SER A 104 0.03 18.59 10.74
N ASP A 105 -1.04 19.35 10.91
CA ASP A 105 -1.00 20.83 10.91
C ASP A 105 -0.25 21.35 12.13
N GLN A 106 -0.54 20.78 13.30
CA GLN A 106 0.14 21.12 14.54
C GLN A 106 1.66 20.85 14.42
N LEU A 107 2.05 19.68 13.91
CA LEU A 107 3.46 19.33 13.72
C LEU A 107 4.14 20.23 12.70
N LEU A 108 3.46 20.57 11.59
CA LEU A 108 4.00 21.45 10.56
C LEU A 108 4.24 22.87 11.08
N VAL A 109 3.25 23.44 11.78
CA VAL A 109 3.38 24.78 12.37
C VAL A 109 4.47 24.80 13.44
N SER A 110 4.50 23.78 14.31
CA SER A 110 5.51 23.69 15.38
C SER A 110 6.92 23.50 14.80
N GLN A 111 7.07 22.73 13.72
CA GLN A 111 8.33 22.60 12.99
C GLN A 111 8.81 23.93 12.43
N VAL A 112 7.94 24.68 11.75
CA VAL A 112 8.30 25.98 11.19
C VAL A 112 8.66 26.97 12.30
N ALA A 113 7.89 26.99 13.40
CA ALA A 113 8.12 27.87 14.52
C ALA A 113 9.47 27.62 15.20
N ILE A 114 9.81 26.36 15.51
CA ILE A 114 11.08 26.05 16.17
C ILE A 114 12.28 26.32 15.27
N LEU A 115 12.16 26.07 13.96
CA LEU A 115 13.21 26.41 13.00
C LEU A 115 13.40 27.93 12.91
N ILE A 116 12.31 28.70 12.78
CA ILE A 116 12.37 30.17 12.76
C ILE A 116 13.00 30.71 14.05
N ALA A 117 12.59 30.19 15.21
CA ALA A 117 13.16 30.60 16.50
C ALA A 117 14.68 30.41 16.50
N ALA A 118 15.16 29.22 16.11
CA ALA A 118 16.59 28.93 16.02
C ALA A 118 17.35 29.86 15.06
N PHE A 119 16.74 30.28 13.95
CA PHE A 119 17.35 31.28 13.04
C PHE A 119 17.31 32.71 13.59
N ILE A 120 16.31 33.07 14.39
CA ILE A 120 16.25 34.40 15.03
C ILE A 120 17.37 34.52 16.07
N ILE A 121 17.58 33.48 16.88
CA ILE A 121 18.64 33.44 17.90
C ILE A 121 19.95 32.82 17.37
N TYR A 122 20.18 32.84 16.05
CA TYR A 122 21.33 32.17 15.42
C TYR A 122 22.70 32.58 16.02
N GLY A 123 22.77 33.82 16.52
CA GLY A 123 23.96 34.39 17.14
C GLY A 123 24.26 33.86 18.53
N GLU A 124 23.28 33.31 19.24
CA GLU A 124 23.39 32.91 20.65
C GLU A 124 23.09 31.42 20.87
N ILE A 125 22.45 30.77 19.91
CA ILE A 125 22.12 29.34 19.98
C ILE A 125 23.38 28.47 19.86
N THR A 126 23.49 27.49 20.77
CA THR A 126 24.59 26.51 20.75
C THR A 126 24.38 25.46 19.67
N ILE A 127 25.46 24.85 19.19
CA ILE A 127 25.40 23.68 18.29
C ILE A 127 24.56 22.56 18.90
N TYR A 128 24.64 22.36 20.22
CA TYR A 128 23.82 21.39 20.93
C TYR A 128 22.32 21.65 20.75
N SER A 129 21.87 22.88 21.00
CA SER A 129 20.46 23.26 20.83
C SER A 129 20.03 23.11 19.37
N VAL A 130 20.89 23.47 18.40
CA VAL A 130 20.59 23.26 16.97
C VAL A 130 20.49 21.77 16.61
N ASN A 131 21.33 20.89 17.17
CA ASN A 131 21.21 19.44 16.97
C ASN A 131 19.84 18.92 17.44
N VAL A 132 19.31 19.42 18.57
CA VAL A 132 17.96 19.08 19.05
C VAL A 132 16.90 19.61 18.08
N VAL A 133 17.00 20.87 17.62
CA VAL A 133 16.08 21.45 16.64
C VAL A 133 16.06 20.65 15.33
N VAL A 134 17.23 20.23 14.83
CA VAL A 134 17.34 19.39 13.61
C VAL A 134 16.68 18.02 13.82
N GLY A 135 16.87 17.40 14.98
CA GLY A 135 16.22 16.14 15.34
C GLY A 135 14.69 16.26 15.37
N LEU A 136 14.18 17.28 16.08
CA LEU A 136 12.74 17.59 16.16
C LEU A 136 12.16 17.93 14.79
N GLY A 137 12.85 18.75 14.01
CA GLY A 137 12.46 19.12 12.66
C GLY A 137 12.40 17.92 11.71
N THR A 138 13.36 17.01 11.79
CA THR A 138 13.35 15.78 10.95
C THR A 138 12.22 14.84 11.33
N LEU A 139 11.93 14.71 12.63
CA LEU A 139 10.83 13.90 13.12
C LEU A 139 9.46 14.49 12.71
N ALA A 140 9.26 15.81 12.89
CA ALA A 140 8.06 16.49 12.44
C ALA A 140 7.90 16.46 10.90
N SER A 141 9.01 16.58 10.16
CA SER A 141 9.04 16.48 8.71
C SER A 141 8.54 15.11 8.23
N THR A 142 9.11 14.06 8.80
CA THR A 142 8.75 12.67 8.49
C THR A 142 7.25 12.41 8.69
N VAL A 143 6.70 12.84 9.82
CA VAL A 143 5.29 12.58 10.15
C VAL A 143 4.33 13.32 9.24
N HIS A 144 4.53 14.63 9.02
CA HIS A 144 3.58 15.39 8.23
C HIS A 144 3.59 14.95 6.76
N LEU A 145 4.77 14.66 6.19
CA LEU A 145 4.90 14.13 4.82
C LEU A 145 4.25 12.74 4.71
N GLY A 146 4.43 11.88 5.70
CA GLY A 146 3.83 10.55 5.73
C GLY A 146 2.30 10.55 5.87
N CYS A 147 1.73 11.52 6.58
CA CYS A 147 0.28 11.63 6.80
C CYS A 147 -0.47 12.30 5.65
N PHE A 148 0.21 13.11 4.84
CA PHE A 148 -0.40 13.89 3.77
C PHE A 148 -1.39 13.16 2.84
N PRO A 149 -1.09 11.95 2.35
CA PRO A 149 -1.97 11.22 1.43
C PRO A 149 -3.35 10.86 2.01
N PHE A 150 -3.50 10.90 3.35
CA PHE A 150 -4.76 10.53 4.00
C PHE A 150 -5.85 11.57 3.85
N TYR A 151 -5.47 12.85 3.92
CA TYR A 151 -6.40 13.98 3.96
C TYR A 151 -6.30 14.87 2.72
N LEU A 152 -5.56 14.44 1.69
CA LEU A 152 -5.38 15.18 0.43
C LEU A 152 -6.70 15.72 -0.13
N ASP A 153 -7.77 14.92 -0.13
CA ASP A 153 -9.07 15.29 -0.73
C ASP A 153 -9.67 16.54 -0.07
N ARG A 154 -9.52 16.67 1.25
CA ARG A 154 -10.04 17.82 2.02
C ARG A 154 -9.30 19.11 1.69
N LEU A 155 -8.06 19.03 1.21
CA LEU A 155 -7.23 20.20 0.87
C LEU A 155 -7.39 20.65 -0.58
N VAL A 156 -7.91 19.80 -1.46
CA VAL A 156 -8.13 20.15 -2.87
C VAL A 156 -9.18 21.24 -3.02
N GLU A 157 -10.20 21.23 -2.16
CA GLU A 157 -11.32 22.17 -2.21
C GLU A 157 -10.99 23.55 -1.64
N ASN A 158 -10.05 23.63 -0.68
CA ASN A 158 -9.67 24.88 -0.04
C ASN A 158 -8.30 25.39 -0.52
N SER A 159 -8.33 26.25 -1.54
CA SER A 159 -7.14 26.83 -2.19
C SER A 159 -6.24 27.64 -1.25
N VAL A 160 -6.82 28.32 -0.25
CA VAL A 160 -6.05 29.11 0.72
C VAL A 160 -5.33 28.20 1.71
N ALA A 161 -6.04 27.23 2.31
CA ALA A 161 -5.43 26.25 3.21
C ALA A 161 -4.34 25.45 2.51
N LYS A 162 -4.58 25.07 1.25
CA LYS A 162 -3.59 24.45 0.36
C LYS A 162 -2.33 25.29 0.23
N PHE A 163 -2.48 26.57 -0.12
CA PHE A 163 -1.34 27.48 -0.32
C PHE A 163 -0.53 27.68 0.96
N VAL A 164 -1.18 27.96 2.08
CA VAL A 164 -0.52 28.15 3.39
C VAL A 164 0.26 26.90 3.80
N ARG A 165 -0.32 25.71 3.62
CA ARG A 165 0.34 24.45 3.94
C ARG A 165 1.58 24.22 3.07
N VAL A 166 1.49 24.45 1.76
CA VAL A 166 2.63 24.30 0.85
C VAL A 166 3.73 25.29 1.20
N LEU A 167 3.38 26.54 1.51
CA LEU A 167 4.34 27.54 1.93
C LEU A 167 5.08 27.09 3.20
N ALA A 168 4.34 26.63 4.21
CA ALA A 168 4.91 26.13 5.47
C ALA A 168 5.79 24.88 5.27
N MET A 169 5.38 23.94 4.41
CA MET A 169 6.18 22.75 4.07
C MET A 169 7.49 23.13 3.37
N VAL A 170 7.42 23.99 2.36
CA VAL A 170 8.60 24.42 1.59
C VAL A 170 9.56 25.24 2.47
N SER A 171 9.05 26.17 3.28
CA SER A 171 9.88 26.96 4.19
C SER A 171 10.49 26.09 5.30
N GLY A 172 9.69 25.22 5.92
CA GLY A 172 10.11 24.31 6.99
C GLY A 172 11.18 23.32 6.50
N SER A 173 10.93 22.65 5.37
CA SER A 173 11.91 21.74 4.77
C SER A 173 13.15 22.46 4.27
N GLY A 174 13.03 23.66 3.71
CA GLY A 174 14.18 24.46 3.25
C GLY A 174 15.12 24.84 4.39
N MET A 175 14.56 25.36 5.49
CA MET A 175 15.29 25.69 6.72
C MET A 175 15.97 24.45 7.33
N LEU A 176 15.24 23.33 7.41
CA LEU A 176 15.77 22.07 7.93
C LEU A 176 16.91 21.53 7.06
N VAL A 177 16.75 21.53 5.73
CA VAL A 177 17.79 21.09 4.80
C VAL A 177 19.03 21.96 4.90
N PHE A 178 18.87 23.28 5.07
CA PHE A 178 20.01 24.18 5.31
C PHE A 178 20.77 23.77 6.58
N MET A 179 20.10 23.60 7.71
CA MET A 179 20.75 23.17 8.96
C MET A 179 21.41 21.80 8.83
N LEU A 180 20.76 20.84 8.17
CA LEU A 180 21.33 19.53 7.88
C LEU A 180 22.60 19.62 7.03
N ILE A 181 22.67 20.55 6.06
CA ILE A 181 23.89 20.78 5.25
C ILE A 181 25.00 21.40 6.09
N VAL A 182 24.68 22.42 6.91
CA VAL A 182 25.67 23.04 7.81
C VAL A 182 26.22 22.01 8.80
N GLN A 183 25.39 21.09 9.29
CA GLN A 183 25.81 19.98 10.16
C GLN A 183 26.83 19.02 9.50
N LEU A 184 26.92 18.99 8.17
CA LEU A 184 27.93 18.18 7.47
C LEU A 184 29.30 18.85 7.38
N SER A 185 29.41 20.12 7.76
CA SER A 185 30.65 20.88 7.67
C SER A 185 31.66 20.48 8.75
N TYR A 186 32.94 20.72 8.49
CA TYR A 186 34.00 20.49 9.46
C TYR A 186 33.90 21.42 10.68
N SER A 187 33.32 22.61 10.50
CA SER A 187 33.09 23.58 11.57
C SER A 187 31.96 23.17 12.52
N TRP A 188 31.25 22.07 12.25
CA TRP A 188 30.25 21.48 13.16
C TRP A 188 30.89 20.71 14.31
N ASP A 189 31.63 21.42 15.18
CA ASP A 189 32.34 20.84 16.33
C ASP A 189 31.99 21.57 17.63
N MET A 190 31.40 20.83 18.58
CA MET A 190 31.01 21.35 19.90
C MET A 190 32.20 21.72 20.80
N LYS A 191 33.45 21.36 20.43
CA LYS A 191 34.64 21.74 21.21
C LYS A 191 35.22 23.10 20.81
N THR A 192 35.22 23.40 19.52
CA THR A 192 35.87 24.60 18.96
C THR A 192 34.87 25.65 18.48
N HIS A 193 33.66 25.22 18.09
CA HIS A 193 32.59 26.07 17.59
C HIS A 193 31.34 25.82 18.43
N VAL A 194 31.27 26.42 19.62
CA VAL A 194 30.16 26.20 20.55
C VAL A 194 28.84 26.75 20.00
N TYR A 195 28.90 27.91 19.33
CA TYR A 195 27.76 28.65 18.84
C TYR A 195 27.54 28.44 17.34
N PHE A 196 26.28 28.38 16.94
CA PHE A 196 25.88 28.14 15.56
C PHE A 196 26.43 29.20 14.58
N ALA A 197 26.42 30.47 14.97
CA ALA A 197 26.98 31.54 14.14
C ALA A 197 28.45 31.31 13.77
N CYS A 198 29.27 30.82 14.71
CA CYS A 198 30.68 30.53 14.44
C CYS A 198 30.85 29.36 13.47
N ALA A 199 30.02 28.32 13.58
CA ALA A 199 30.05 27.20 12.65
C ALA A 199 29.65 27.62 11.22
N VAL A 200 28.72 28.56 11.07
CA VAL A 200 28.30 29.11 9.78
C VAL A 200 29.36 30.05 9.19
N GLU A 201 30.00 30.87 10.03
CA GLU A 201 31.06 31.79 9.59
C GLU A 201 32.29 31.04 9.05
N ASP A 202 32.72 30.00 9.77
CA ASP A 202 33.86 29.16 9.39
C ASP A 202 33.45 27.93 8.54
N PHE A 203 32.30 28.00 7.86
CA PHE A 203 31.76 26.89 7.08
C PHE A 203 32.77 26.39 6.04
N ASN A 204 33.21 25.13 6.22
CA ASN A 204 34.13 24.48 5.30
C ASN A 204 33.76 23.00 5.10
N MET A 205 33.70 22.58 3.83
CA MET A 205 33.36 21.22 3.40
C MET A 205 34.58 20.40 2.94
N ASP A 206 35.78 21.00 2.84
CA ASP A 206 36.95 20.43 2.14
C ASP A 206 37.76 19.36 2.92
N GLY A 207 37.24 18.83 4.02
CA GLY A 207 37.97 17.91 4.90
C GLY A 207 37.71 16.41 4.75
N GLY A 208 36.69 16.00 3.97
CA GLY A 208 36.18 14.61 3.94
C GLY A 208 36.56 13.80 2.70
N THR A 209 36.52 12.47 2.80
CA THR A 209 36.53 11.62 1.58
C THR A 209 35.18 11.74 0.87
N ILE A 210 35.17 11.87 -0.46
CA ILE A 210 33.96 12.01 -1.31
C ILE A 210 32.83 11.03 -0.93
N SER A 211 33.19 9.80 -0.52
CA SER A 211 32.26 8.75 -0.07
C SER A 211 31.49 9.12 1.23
N THR A 212 32.16 9.74 2.20
CA THR A 212 31.54 10.17 3.46
C THR A 212 30.59 11.35 3.27
N SER A 213 30.94 12.28 2.39
CA SER A 213 30.08 13.42 2.03
C SER A 213 28.81 12.97 1.30
N PHE A 214 28.91 11.99 0.39
CA PHE A 214 27.75 11.49 -0.37
C PHE A 214 26.73 10.77 0.51
N THR A 215 27.18 9.94 1.46
CA THR A 215 26.27 9.19 2.34
C THR A 215 25.57 10.09 3.37
N SER A 216 26.24 11.15 3.82
CA SER A 216 25.67 12.10 4.77
C SER A 216 24.60 13.02 4.13
N LEU A 217 24.59 13.17 2.81
CA LEU A 217 23.54 13.87 2.06
C LEU A 217 22.22 13.09 1.94
N PHE A 218 22.18 11.82 2.35
CA PHE A 218 20.98 10.99 2.18
C PHE A 218 19.75 11.54 2.91
N VAL A 219 19.91 11.99 4.16
CA VAL A 219 18.81 12.56 4.96
C VAL A 219 18.26 13.86 4.34
N PRO A 220 19.07 14.89 4.04
CA PRO A 220 18.54 16.12 3.42
C PRO A 220 17.92 15.86 2.05
N LEU A 221 18.49 14.96 1.24
CA LEU A 221 17.90 14.58 -0.05
C LEU A 221 16.55 13.87 0.14
N THR A 222 16.40 13.03 1.17
CA THR A 222 15.14 12.35 1.48
C THR A 222 14.06 13.34 1.90
N VAL A 223 14.39 14.32 2.75
CA VAL A 223 13.45 15.39 3.16
C VAL A 223 13.03 16.22 1.95
N LEU A 224 13.97 16.61 1.10
CA LEU A 224 13.71 17.38 -0.11
C LEU A 224 12.83 16.61 -1.10
N TYR A 225 13.18 15.34 -1.36
CA TYR A 225 12.41 14.48 -2.25
C TYR A 225 10.99 14.23 -1.73
N GLY A 226 10.83 13.93 -0.43
CA GLY A 226 9.51 13.72 0.17
C GLY A 226 8.64 14.97 0.13
N THR A 227 9.23 16.15 0.34
CA THR A 227 8.53 17.44 0.18
C THR A 227 8.09 17.66 -1.26
N TYR A 228 9.00 17.44 -2.22
CA TYR A 228 8.69 17.53 -3.65
C TYR A 228 7.58 16.57 -4.07
N GLU A 229 7.65 15.30 -3.67
CA GLU A 229 6.64 14.28 -3.98
C GLU A 229 5.26 14.69 -3.41
N THR A 230 5.22 15.17 -2.17
CA THR A 230 4.00 15.62 -1.50
C THR A 230 3.35 16.81 -2.23
N VAL A 231 4.16 17.80 -2.61
CA VAL A 231 3.70 18.94 -3.41
C VAL A 231 3.25 18.48 -4.78
N GLN A 232 4.00 17.58 -5.43
CA GLN A 232 3.62 17.03 -6.72
C GLN A 232 2.26 16.35 -6.65
N LEU A 233 2.05 15.44 -5.68
CA LEU A 233 0.79 14.73 -5.44
C LEU A 233 -0.39 15.72 -5.27
N LEU A 234 -0.17 16.83 -4.59
CA LEU A 234 -1.16 17.88 -4.34
C LEU A 234 -1.58 18.68 -5.60
N TYR A 235 -0.74 18.71 -6.63
CA TYR A 235 -1.00 19.45 -7.88
C TYR A 235 -1.26 18.54 -9.08
N THR A 236 -0.90 17.26 -9.02
CA THR A 236 -1.36 16.26 -9.99
C THR A 236 -2.84 15.94 -9.77
N LYS A 237 -3.66 16.09 -10.81
CA LYS A 237 -5.06 15.61 -10.81
C LYS A 237 -5.06 14.08 -10.78
N GLY A 238 -5.21 13.49 -9.59
CA GLY A 238 -5.50 12.06 -9.43
C GLY A 238 -6.96 11.72 -9.74
N PRO A 239 -7.30 10.43 -9.96
CA PRO A 239 -8.69 9.99 -10.02
C PRO A 239 -9.36 10.35 -8.69
N ARG A 240 -10.43 11.14 -8.79
CA ARG A 240 -11.25 11.55 -7.66
C ARG A 240 -12.02 10.33 -7.16
N ASP A 241 -12.18 10.20 -5.84
CA ASP A 241 -13.37 9.53 -5.32
C ASP A 241 -14.54 10.37 -5.84
N ILE A 242 -15.28 9.87 -6.82
CA ILE A 242 -16.42 10.59 -7.39
C ILE A 242 -17.51 10.55 -6.32
N GLU A 243 -17.59 11.59 -5.50
CA GLU A 243 -18.84 12.02 -4.90
C GLU A 243 -19.60 12.80 -6.00
N PRO A 244 -20.76 12.32 -6.49
CA PRO A 244 -21.53 13.06 -7.48
C PRO A 244 -22.10 14.33 -6.84
N ALA A 245 -21.63 15.49 -7.30
CA ALA A 245 -22.15 16.80 -6.94
C ALA A 245 -23.46 17.11 -7.68
N GLY A 246 -24.40 17.74 -6.96
CA GLY A 246 -25.80 17.97 -7.34
C GLY A 246 -26.65 16.88 -6.69
N TRP A 247 -27.65 17.15 -5.88
CA TRP A 247 -28.89 17.80 -6.28
C TRP A 247 -29.46 18.70 -5.17
N HIS A 248 -29.89 19.89 -5.58
CA HIS A 248 -30.71 20.78 -4.77
C HIS A 248 -32.06 20.13 -4.42
N SER A 249 -32.39 20.19 -3.14
CA SER A 249 -33.73 20.23 -2.53
C SER A 249 -34.92 20.30 -3.50
N GLN A 250 -35.73 19.24 -3.54
CA GLN A 250 -37.19 19.35 -3.47
C GLN A 250 -37.77 18.11 -2.79
N GLY A 251 -38.45 18.33 -1.68
CA GLY A 251 -38.98 17.26 -0.84
C GLY A 251 -40.21 16.58 -1.43
N HIS A 252 -40.32 15.29 -1.17
CA HIS A 252 -41.60 14.62 -0.97
C HIS A 252 -41.48 13.60 0.16
N LYS A 253 -42.18 13.92 1.26
CA LYS A 253 -42.49 12.99 2.35
C LYS A 253 -43.35 11.87 1.77
N ILE A 254 -42.92 10.62 1.90
CA ILE A 254 -43.84 9.50 2.00
C ILE A 254 -43.47 8.72 3.26
N THR A 255 -44.45 8.70 4.17
CA THR A 255 -44.49 8.04 5.46
C THR A 255 -44.52 6.50 5.33
N SER A 256 -43.94 5.84 6.32
CA SER A 256 -43.80 4.40 6.58
C SER A 256 -45.13 3.63 6.69
N PRO A 257 -45.09 2.27 6.67
CA PRO A 257 -45.28 1.51 7.92
C PRO A 257 -44.42 0.22 8.01
N THR A 258 -43.69 -0.02 9.10
CA THR A 258 -44.05 -0.75 10.35
C THR A 258 -43.67 -2.23 10.32
N ALA A 259 -43.01 -2.64 11.40
CA ALA A 259 -42.49 -3.96 11.71
C ALA A 259 -43.51 -5.10 11.62
N GLY A 260 -43.06 -6.24 11.09
CA GLY A 260 -43.70 -7.55 11.25
C GLY A 260 -42.68 -8.55 11.81
N LEU A 261 -42.93 -9.03 13.02
CA LEU A 261 -42.33 -10.23 13.61
C LEU A 261 -42.60 -11.44 12.69
N GLY A 262 -41.58 -12.27 12.45
CA GLY A 262 -41.76 -13.55 11.76
C GLY A 262 -40.55 -14.47 11.83
N ASN A 263 -40.59 -15.38 12.81
CA ASN A 263 -39.92 -16.68 12.92
C ASN A 263 -38.42 -16.84 12.57
N GLU A 264 -37.66 -17.13 13.63
CA GLU A 264 -36.51 -18.02 13.61
C GLU A 264 -36.87 -19.35 12.93
N SER A 265 -36.24 -19.64 11.80
CA SER A 265 -36.06 -21.01 11.32
C SER A 265 -34.57 -21.30 11.19
N ASN A 266 -34.10 -22.19 12.06
CA ASN A 266 -32.81 -22.84 11.97
C ASN A 266 -32.59 -23.41 10.56
N ILE A 267 -31.66 -22.84 9.80
CA ILE A 267 -31.09 -23.51 8.63
C ILE A 267 -29.84 -24.26 9.12
N THR A 268 -30.11 -25.51 9.47
CA THR A 268 -29.16 -26.61 9.61
C THR A 268 -28.18 -26.69 8.45
N ALA A 269 -26.96 -27.12 8.79
CA ALA A 269 -25.87 -27.50 7.91
C ALA A 269 -26.35 -28.06 6.55
N GLY A 270 -26.05 -27.31 5.49
CA GLY A 270 -26.22 -27.75 4.12
C GLY A 270 -25.24 -28.87 3.81
N SER A 271 -25.83 -30.04 3.63
CA SER A 271 -25.30 -31.27 3.04
C SER A 271 -24.18 -31.08 2.03
N ASP A 272 -23.18 -31.94 2.16
CA ASP A 272 -22.20 -32.29 1.13
C ASP A 272 -22.89 -32.42 -0.24
N ILE A 273 -22.69 -31.42 -1.11
CA ILE A 273 -23.05 -31.54 -2.53
C ILE A 273 -22.03 -32.49 -3.13
N GLU A 274 -22.44 -33.75 -3.24
CA GLU A 274 -21.79 -34.78 -4.02
C GLU A 274 -21.61 -34.24 -5.46
N MET A 275 -20.37 -33.93 -5.79
CA MET A 275 -19.98 -33.23 -7.01
C MET A 275 -20.13 -34.20 -8.19
N GLN A 276 -21.22 -34.04 -8.97
CA GLN A 276 -21.42 -34.80 -10.21
C GLN A 276 -20.22 -34.60 -11.16
N SER A 277 -19.62 -35.71 -11.59
CA SER A 277 -18.62 -35.70 -12.66
C SER A 277 -19.31 -35.33 -13.97
N ILE A 278 -19.00 -34.18 -14.57
CA ILE A 278 -19.47 -33.87 -15.92
C ILE A 278 -18.27 -33.66 -16.83
N ARG A 279 -18.20 -34.56 -17.82
CA ARG A 279 -17.18 -34.74 -18.86
C ARG A 279 -17.73 -34.25 -20.22
N VAL A 280 -18.63 -33.27 -20.21
CA VAL A 280 -19.37 -32.85 -21.42
C VAL A 280 -18.75 -31.58 -21.95
N VAL A 281 -17.98 -31.73 -23.02
CA VAL A 281 -17.45 -30.61 -23.82
C VAL A 281 -18.66 -29.85 -24.40
N PRO A 282 -18.70 -28.50 -24.35
CA PRO A 282 -19.75 -27.71 -24.97
C PRO A 282 -20.01 -28.15 -26.42
N ARG A 283 -21.27 -28.24 -26.83
CA ARG A 283 -21.67 -28.86 -28.11
C ARG A 283 -20.97 -28.24 -29.32
N ARG A 284 -20.78 -26.92 -29.34
CA ARG A 284 -20.05 -26.20 -30.40
C ARG A 284 -18.57 -26.60 -30.48
N LEU A 285 -17.90 -26.71 -29.33
CA LEU A 285 -16.51 -27.18 -29.26
C LEU A 285 -16.39 -28.64 -29.70
N GLN A 286 -17.38 -29.47 -29.36
CA GLN A 286 -17.45 -30.87 -29.76
C GLN A 286 -17.68 -31.03 -31.27
N GLN A 287 -18.52 -30.18 -31.88
CA GLN A 287 -18.76 -30.15 -33.32
C GLN A 287 -17.50 -29.76 -34.10
N PHE A 288 -16.74 -28.77 -33.62
CA PHE A 288 -15.48 -28.39 -34.22
C PHE A 288 -14.42 -29.50 -34.14
N LEU A 289 -14.30 -30.17 -32.99
CA LEU A 289 -13.41 -31.34 -32.83
C LEU A 289 -13.80 -32.52 -33.73
N GLY A 290 -15.09 -32.62 -34.09
CA GLY A 290 -15.63 -33.62 -35.01
C GLY A 290 -15.34 -33.38 -36.49
N GLY A 291 -14.66 -32.28 -36.84
CA GLY A 291 -14.21 -31.98 -38.22
C GLY A 291 -15.03 -30.92 -38.96
N ASP A 292 -15.97 -30.24 -38.30
CA ASP A 292 -16.72 -29.15 -38.92
C ASP A 292 -15.89 -27.85 -38.96
N SER A 293 -15.13 -27.70 -40.05
CA SER A 293 -14.27 -26.54 -40.31
C SER A 293 -15.02 -25.25 -40.65
N THR A 294 -16.35 -25.27 -40.74
CA THR A 294 -17.17 -24.10 -41.08
C THR A 294 -17.60 -23.26 -39.88
N LEU A 295 -17.37 -23.75 -38.65
CA LEU A 295 -17.72 -23.05 -37.41
C LEU A 295 -16.72 -21.91 -37.11
N ASN A 296 -17.17 -20.65 -37.14
CA ASN A 296 -16.38 -19.51 -36.69
C ASN A 296 -16.41 -19.42 -35.15
N LEU A 297 -15.36 -19.91 -34.50
CA LEU A 297 -15.16 -19.81 -33.06
C LEU A 297 -14.66 -18.43 -32.64
N SER A 298 -15.13 -17.93 -31.49
CA SER A 298 -14.59 -16.74 -30.83
C SER A 298 -13.17 -16.99 -30.32
N THR A 299 -12.41 -15.94 -30.04
CA THR A 299 -11.05 -16.06 -29.48
C THR A 299 -11.06 -16.85 -28.16
N ILE A 300 -12.08 -16.65 -27.33
CA ILE A 300 -12.26 -17.31 -26.03
C ILE A 300 -12.49 -18.81 -26.23
N GLU A 301 -13.36 -19.18 -27.18
CA GLU A 301 -13.65 -20.57 -27.52
C GLU A 301 -12.40 -21.28 -28.07
N LYS A 302 -11.60 -20.61 -28.91
CA LYS A 302 -10.33 -21.13 -29.41
C LYS A 302 -9.32 -21.36 -28.28
N GLU A 303 -9.19 -20.43 -27.33
CA GLU A 303 -8.33 -20.58 -26.16
C GLU A 303 -8.78 -21.70 -25.23
N ALA A 304 -10.09 -21.82 -24.97
CA ALA A 304 -10.69 -22.90 -24.19
C ALA A 304 -10.39 -24.28 -24.80
N LEU A 305 -10.45 -24.39 -26.13
CA LEU A 305 -10.18 -25.62 -26.85
C LEU A 305 -8.70 -26.02 -26.78
N VAL A 306 -7.78 -25.06 -26.90
CA VAL A 306 -6.33 -25.29 -26.75
C VAL A 306 -6.01 -25.83 -25.35
N LEU A 307 -6.60 -25.24 -24.30
CA LEU A 307 -6.44 -25.71 -22.92
C LEU A 307 -6.98 -27.14 -22.76
N TYR A 308 -8.18 -27.42 -23.29
CA TYR A 308 -8.78 -28.76 -23.24
C TYR A 308 -7.90 -29.82 -23.92
N ILE A 309 -7.39 -29.53 -25.12
CA ILE A 309 -6.52 -30.45 -25.86
C ILE A 309 -5.23 -30.71 -25.08
N GLU A 310 -4.64 -29.67 -24.49
CA GLU A 310 -3.41 -29.80 -23.73
C GLU A 310 -3.56 -30.61 -22.44
N PHE A 311 -4.65 -30.42 -21.70
CA PHE A 311 -4.91 -31.22 -20.50
C PHE A 311 -5.20 -32.70 -20.81
N ASN A 312 -5.74 -33.01 -21.99
CA ASN A 312 -6.03 -34.39 -22.40
C ASN A 312 -4.88 -35.09 -23.14
N LEU A 313 -3.99 -34.37 -23.84
CA LEU A 313 -2.82 -34.95 -24.51
C LEU A 313 -1.85 -35.63 -23.51
N VAL A 314 -1.84 -35.17 -22.26
CA VAL A 314 -1.02 -35.73 -21.18
C VAL A 314 -1.48 -37.14 -20.76
N ASN A 315 -2.74 -37.52 -21.05
CA ASN A 315 -3.34 -38.75 -20.55
C ASN A 315 -3.56 -39.85 -21.60
N ASP A 316 -3.49 -39.55 -22.90
CA ASP A 316 -3.95 -40.51 -23.92
C ASP A 316 -3.03 -40.59 -25.16
N THR A 317 -2.34 -41.72 -25.32
CA THR A 317 -1.40 -41.98 -26.42
C THR A 317 -2.07 -42.45 -27.71
N ALA A 318 -3.38 -42.78 -27.68
CA ALA A 318 -4.06 -43.45 -28.80
C ALA A 318 -4.79 -42.51 -29.79
N HIS A 319 -5.07 -41.24 -29.44
CA HIS A 319 -5.82 -40.27 -30.27
C HIS A 319 -4.94 -39.11 -30.83
N SER A 320 -3.62 -39.32 -30.84
CA SER A 320 -2.60 -38.26 -30.87
C SER A 320 -2.49 -37.44 -32.17
N GLY A 321 -2.78 -38.02 -33.36
CA GLY A 321 -2.45 -37.39 -34.65
C GLY A 321 -3.30 -36.17 -35.01
N HIS A 322 -4.62 -36.35 -35.11
CA HIS A 322 -5.56 -35.29 -35.51
C HIS A 322 -5.61 -34.15 -34.48
N LEU A 323 -5.66 -34.51 -33.19
CA LEU A 323 -5.74 -33.54 -32.09
C LEU A 323 -4.49 -32.63 -32.04
N LYS A 324 -3.31 -33.18 -32.36
CA LYS A 324 -2.04 -32.45 -32.41
C LYS A 324 -1.98 -31.49 -33.60
N GLU A 325 -2.53 -31.88 -34.76
CA GLU A 325 -2.64 -31.00 -35.93
C GLU A 325 -3.60 -29.83 -35.63
N THR A 326 -4.79 -30.12 -35.09
CA THR A 326 -5.75 -29.10 -34.66
C THR A 326 -5.14 -28.15 -33.64
N TYR A 327 -4.40 -28.67 -32.65
CA TYR A 327 -3.66 -27.88 -31.68
C TYR A 327 -2.64 -26.93 -32.33
N HIS A 328 -1.82 -27.42 -33.27
CA HIS A 328 -0.84 -26.60 -33.96
C HIS A 328 -1.48 -25.50 -34.80
N GLN A 329 -2.60 -25.80 -35.46
CA GLN A 329 -3.36 -24.83 -36.25
C GLN A 329 -3.93 -23.71 -35.37
N LEU A 330 -4.59 -24.06 -34.25
CA LEU A 330 -5.14 -23.09 -33.29
C LEU A 330 -4.05 -22.22 -32.65
N GLN A 331 -2.92 -22.81 -32.27
CA GLN A 331 -1.77 -22.08 -31.73
C GLN A 331 -1.20 -21.08 -32.73
N LEU A 332 -1.07 -21.46 -34.01
CA LEU A 332 -0.58 -20.59 -35.06
C LEU A 332 -1.52 -19.40 -35.28
N GLU A 333 -2.83 -19.65 -35.29
CA GLU A 333 -3.86 -18.63 -35.48
C GLU A 333 -3.88 -17.63 -34.31
N LEU A 334 -3.90 -18.13 -33.07
CA LEU A 334 -3.80 -17.31 -31.85
C LEU A 334 -2.47 -16.53 -31.78
N SER A 335 -1.37 -17.11 -32.25
CA SER A 335 -0.06 -16.45 -32.29
C SER A 335 -0.02 -15.30 -33.30
N ASN A 336 -0.66 -15.46 -34.46
CA ASN A 336 -0.73 -14.40 -35.49
C ASN A 336 -1.64 -13.24 -35.10
N GLN A 337 -2.64 -13.47 -34.24
CA GLN A 337 -3.51 -12.41 -33.71
C GLN A 337 -2.86 -11.59 -32.57
N ARG A 338 -1.77 -12.06 -31.97
CA ARG A 338 -1.09 -11.30 -30.90
C ARG A 338 -0.28 -10.12 -31.45
N PRO A 339 -0.30 -8.96 -30.77
CA PRO A 339 0.46 -7.79 -31.19
C PRO A 339 1.97 -8.08 -31.17
N LYS A 340 2.66 -7.91 -32.32
CA LYS A 340 4.02 -8.40 -32.52
C LYS A 340 5.16 -7.58 -31.90
N THR A 341 4.92 -6.37 -31.37
CA THR A 341 5.94 -5.62 -30.64
C THR A 341 5.32 -4.57 -29.72
N THR A 342 5.48 -4.70 -28.41
CA THR A 342 5.22 -3.60 -27.48
C THR A 342 6.42 -2.68 -27.41
N THR A 343 6.19 -1.39 -27.66
CA THR A 343 7.24 -0.36 -27.55
C THR A 343 7.69 -0.20 -26.10
N LEU A 344 8.95 0.16 -25.88
CA LEU A 344 9.47 0.43 -24.52
C LEU A 344 8.65 1.49 -23.78
N LYS A 345 8.09 2.48 -24.50
CA LYS A 345 7.20 3.51 -23.94
C LYS A 345 5.94 2.90 -23.31
N GLU A 346 5.37 1.88 -23.94
CA GLU A 346 4.19 1.19 -23.45
C GLU A 346 4.49 0.32 -22.22
N ILE A 347 5.68 -0.31 -22.20
CA ILE A 347 6.19 -1.03 -21.02
C ILE A 347 6.34 -0.06 -19.84
N TRP A 348 6.97 1.10 -20.04
CA TRP A 348 7.12 2.11 -19.00
C TRP A 348 5.78 2.70 -18.53
N ARG A 349 4.77 2.77 -19.41
CA ARG A 349 3.40 3.17 -19.06
C ARG A 349 2.78 2.19 -18.06
N LYS A 350 2.87 0.88 -18.33
CA LYS A 350 2.37 -0.19 -17.46
C LYS A 350 3.12 -0.31 -16.13
N VAL A 351 4.42 0.01 -16.12
CA VAL A 351 5.27 -0.02 -14.91
C VAL A 351 4.95 1.14 -13.95
N ARG A 352 4.23 2.18 -14.41
CA ARG A 352 3.84 3.33 -13.58
C ARG A 352 2.90 2.89 -12.44
N GLU A 353 3.03 3.56 -11.28
CA GLU A 353 2.36 3.21 -10.01
C GLU A 353 0.85 2.88 -10.14
N GLY A 354 0.12 3.55 -11.04
CA GLY A 354 -1.32 3.39 -11.22
C GLY A 354 -1.76 2.08 -11.90
N GLU A 355 -0.94 1.49 -12.78
CA GLU A 355 -1.27 0.20 -13.46
C GLU A 355 -0.47 -0.98 -12.86
N ARG A 356 0.36 -0.73 -11.85
CA ARG A 356 1.25 -1.74 -11.27
C ARG A 356 0.49 -2.87 -10.61
N ASN A 357 -0.58 -2.59 -9.87
CA ASN A 357 -1.30 -3.63 -9.13
C ASN A 357 -2.00 -4.60 -10.09
N THR A 358 -2.68 -4.08 -11.12
CA THR A 358 -3.30 -4.90 -12.17
C THR A 358 -2.26 -5.69 -12.93
N LEU A 359 -1.08 -5.10 -13.19
CA LEU A 359 0.05 -5.82 -13.80
C LEU A 359 0.51 -7.03 -12.98
N LEU A 360 0.64 -6.86 -11.67
CA LEU A 360 1.10 -7.91 -10.74
C LEU A 360 0.07 -9.04 -10.62
N ASP A 361 -1.21 -8.70 -10.58
CA ASP A 361 -2.28 -9.68 -10.49
C ASP A 361 -2.39 -10.48 -11.80
N HIS A 362 -2.36 -9.81 -12.96
CA HIS A 362 -2.30 -10.48 -14.25
C HIS A 362 -1.08 -11.40 -14.40
N TRP A 363 0.09 -10.95 -13.91
CA TRP A 363 1.29 -11.77 -13.92
C TRP A 363 1.14 -13.01 -13.03
N LEU A 364 0.54 -12.88 -11.85
CA LEU A 364 0.29 -14.00 -10.95
C LEU A 364 -0.65 -15.02 -11.60
N GLN A 365 -1.72 -14.56 -12.26
CA GLN A 365 -2.65 -15.44 -12.96
C GLN A 365 -1.96 -16.23 -14.08
N LEU A 366 -1.13 -15.56 -14.88
CA LEU A 366 -0.33 -16.21 -15.93
C LEU A 366 0.59 -17.29 -15.36
N ARG A 367 1.26 -17.00 -14.24
CA ARG A 367 2.12 -17.99 -13.58
C ARG A 367 1.35 -19.13 -12.94
N ALA A 368 0.17 -18.87 -12.40
CA ALA A 368 -0.71 -19.91 -11.90
C ALA A 368 -1.18 -20.82 -13.05
N LEU A 369 -1.52 -20.26 -14.21
CA LEU A 369 -1.87 -21.03 -15.40
C LEU A 369 -0.70 -21.88 -15.91
N ASP A 370 0.51 -21.31 -16.02
CA ASP A 370 1.72 -22.05 -16.41
C ASP A 370 1.97 -23.26 -15.49
N LEU A 371 1.74 -23.09 -14.18
CA LEU A 371 1.87 -24.17 -13.19
C LEU A 371 0.79 -25.24 -13.37
N LEU A 372 -0.46 -24.88 -13.64
CA LEU A 372 -1.53 -25.84 -13.91
C LEU A 372 -1.27 -26.64 -15.19
N ARG A 373 -0.71 -25.98 -16.21
CA ARG A 373 -0.35 -26.54 -17.52
C ARG A 373 0.88 -27.47 -17.47
N SER A 374 1.70 -27.37 -16.42
CA SER A 374 2.92 -28.18 -16.30
C SER A 374 2.63 -29.69 -16.29
N GLU A 375 3.48 -30.45 -16.98
CA GLU A 375 3.45 -31.92 -17.05
C GLU A 375 3.89 -32.58 -15.73
N SER A 376 4.42 -31.81 -14.77
CA SER A 376 4.99 -32.35 -13.53
C SER A 376 3.91 -32.88 -12.58
N THR A 377 4.08 -34.14 -12.16
CA THR A 377 3.12 -34.88 -11.31
C THR A 377 3.41 -34.80 -9.81
N SER A 378 4.55 -34.23 -9.38
CA SER A 378 4.94 -34.24 -7.96
C SER A 378 4.89 -32.85 -7.29
N ARG A 379 4.20 -32.77 -6.15
CA ARG A 379 4.13 -31.60 -5.27
C ARG A 379 5.52 -31.08 -4.86
N SER A 380 6.52 -31.96 -4.71
CA SER A 380 7.88 -31.56 -4.33
C SER A 380 8.61 -30.80 -5.45
N GLN A 381 8.33 -31.11 -6.72
CA GLN A 381 8.93 -30.45 -7.87
C GLN A 381 8.33 -29.06 -8.09
N LEU A 382 7.04 -28.87 -7.78
CA LEU A 382 6.34 -27.59 -7.90
C LEU A 382 6.62 -26.63 -6.73
N TRP A 383 7.13 -27.13 -5.60
CA TRP A 383 7.32 -26.31 -4.40
C TRP A 383 8.29 -25.13 -4.59
N LEU A 384 9.45 -25.36 -5.20
CA LEU A 384 10.43 -24.31 -5.47
C LEU A 384 9.89 -23.23 -6.42
N PRO A 385 9.33 -23.56 -7.60
CA PRO A 385 8.67 -22.58 -8.47
C PRO A 385 7.62 -21.73 -7.76
N ILE A 386 6.77 -22.37 -6.95
CA ILE A 386 5.72 -21.69 -6.19
C ILE A 386 6.32 -20.69 -5.20
N ILE A 387 7.37 -21.07 -4.46
CA ILE A 387 8.05 -20.15 -3.53
C ILE A 387 8.58 -18.93 -4.27
N TRP A 388 9.24 -19.11 -5.42
CA TRP A 388 9.78 -17.98 -6.19
C TRP A 388 8.68 -17.06 -6.75
N ILE A 389 7.54 -17.63 -7.16
CA ILE A 389 6.38 -16.85 -7.62
C ILE A 389 5.79 -16.04 -6.46
N VAL A 390 5.57 -16.68 -5.31
CA VAL A 390 5.06 -16.02 -4.10
C VAL A 390 6.02 -14.94 -3.63
N GLU A 391 7.31 -15.21 -3.55
CA GLU A 391 8.33 -14.26 -3.11
C GLU A 391 8.35 -13.01 -3.99
N ARG A 392 8.36 -13.17 -5.32
CA ARG A 392 8.36 -12.03 -6.25
C ARG A 392 7.08 -11.22 -6.17
N TRP A 393 5.92 -11.89 -6.17
CA TRP A 393 4.64 -11.19 -6.07
C TRP A 393 4.54 -10.43 -4.75
N THR A 394 4.86 -11.09 -3.63
CA THR A 394 4.80 -10.47 -2.29
C THR A 394 5.80 -9.33 -2.13
N PHE A 395 7.03 -9.45 -2.66
CA PHE A 395 8.02 -8.37 -2.67
C PHE A 395 7.45 -7.09 -3.32
N HIS A 396 6.85 -7.22 -4.50
CA HIS A 396 6.30 -6.08 -5.23
C HIS A 396 5.03 -5.52 -4.59
N GLN A 397 4.13 -6.40 -4.13
CA GLN A 397 2.91 -5.98 -3.43
C GLN A 397 3.27 -5.24 -2.14
N CYS A 398 4.18 -5.77 -1.32
CA CYS A 398 4.66 -5.11 -0.10
C CYS A 398 5.37 -3.79 -0.41
N ARG A 399 6.28 -3.69 -1.40
CA ARG A 399 6.92 -2.41 -1.75
C ARG A 399 5.94 -1.31 -2.14
N GLY A 400 4.81 -1.71 -2.69
CA GLY A 400 3.77 -0.84 -3.19
C GLY A 400 2.63 -0.59 -2.23
N SER A 401 2.72 -1.13 -1.01
CA SER A 401 1.62 -1.18 -0.05
C SER A 401 1.63 0.00 0.90
N PHE A 402 0.50 0.20 1.56
CA PHE A 402 0.40 1.13 2.67
C PHE A 402 1.39 0.77 3.81
N VAL A 403 1.54 -0.52 4.10
CA VAL A 403 2.46 -1.01 5.15
C VAL A 403 3.90 -0.58 4.88
N TRP A 404 4.38 -0.63 3.64
CA TRP A 404 5.73 -0.14 3.31
C TRP A 404 5.89 1.34 3.61
N ARG A 405 4.85 2.15 3.35
CA ARG A 405 4.84 3.56 3.68
C ARG A 405 4.92 3.80 5.19
N LEU A 406 4.23 2.97 5.98
CA LEU A 406 4.32 2.97 7.44
C LEU A 406 5.73 2.59 7.92
N PHE A 407 6.41 1.64 7.27
CA PHE A 407 7.79 1.28 7.60
C PHE A 407 8.79 2.40 7.27
N TRP A 408 8.58 3.13 6.17
CA TRP A 408 9.39 4.30 5.87
C TRP A 408 9.19 5.42 6.89
N LEU A 409 7.93 5.67 7.29
CA LEU A 409 7.60 6.60 8.36
C LEU A 409 8.25 6.20 9.70
N TRP A 410 8.24 4.89 10.00
CA TRP A 410 8.92 4.32 11.16
C TRP A 410 10.44 4.53 11.11
N SER A 411 11.07 4.31 9.96
CA SER A 411 12.51 4.55 9.77
C SER A 411 12.92 5.97 10.11
N GLY A 412 12.21 6.99 9.59
CA GLY A 412 12.52 8.39 9.89
C GLY A 412 12.22 8.77 11.34
N ASN A 413 11.25 8.08 11.97
CA ASN A 413 11.00 8.20 13.41
C ASN A 413 12.14 7.63 14.25
N VAL A 414 12.60 6.42 13.94
CA VAL A 414 13.76 5.80 14.60
C VAL A 414 14.98 6.70 14.45
N TYR A 415 15.22 7.24 13.25
CA TYR A 415 16.28 8.21 13.02
C TYR A 415 16.13 9.44 13.94
N GLY A 416 15.00 10.15 13.90
CA GLY A 416 14.81 11.37 14.69
C GLY A 416 14.93 11.12 16.20
N VAL A 417 14.36 10.03 16.69
CA VAL A 417 14.47 9.63 18.11
C VAL A 417 15.92 9.29 18.47
N ALA A 418 16.57 8.41 17.70
CA ALA A 418 17.95 8.01 17.96
C ALA A 418 18.92 9.19 17.88
N SER A 419 18.70 10.14 16.96
CA SER A 419 19.47 11.38 16.87
C SER A 419 19.28 12.23 18.13
N ILE A 420 18.04 12.50 18.55
CA ILE A 420 17.76 13.26 19.79
C ILE A 420 18.44 12.61 21.00
N PHE A 421 18.33 11.29 21.16
CA PHE A 421 18.99 10.57 22.26
C PHE A 421 20.51 10.65 22.17
N THR A 422 21.08 10.48 20.98
CA THR A 422 22.54 10.60 20.76
C THR A 422 23.05 11.99 21.14
N PHE A 423 22.33 13.04 20.74
CA PHE A 423 22.66 14.41 21.08
C PHE A 423 22.55 14.66 22.58
N ARG A 424 21.48 14.17 23.23
CA ARG A 424 21.30 14.29 24.69
C ARG A 424 22.37 13.59 25.51
N VAL A 425 22.95 12.49 25.04
CA VAL A 425 24.05 11.82 25.75
C VAL A 425 25.38 12.55 25.56
N THR A 426 25.51 13.39 24.52
CA THR A 426 26.74 14.10 24.19
C THR A 426 26.72 15.53 24.75
N THR A 427 26.87 15.69 26.06
CA THR A 427 26.73 16.99 26.76
C THR A 427 28.05 17.71 27.05
N ILE A 428 29.04 17.60 26.16
CA ILE A 428 30.42 18.05 26.44
C ILE A 428 30.46 19.53 26.88
N GLY A 429 30.79 19.77 28.15
CA GLY A 429 31.06 21.09 28.73
C GLY A 429 29.86 22.04 28.86
N MET A 430 28.64 21.51 28.96
CA MET A 430 27.44 22.30 29.27
C MET A 430 27.05 22.19 30.75
N SER A 431 26.51 23.28 31.30
CA SER A 431 25.97 23.35 32.67
C SER A 431 24.46 23.56 32.68
N GLY A 432 23.84 23.28 33.84
CA GLY A 432 22.39 23.35 34.03
C GLY A 432 21.69 21.97 33.95
N ASP A 433 20.38 21.95 34.20
CA ASP A 433 19.56 20.74 34.09
C ASP A 433 19.00 20.61 32.66
N PRO A 434 19.42 19.60 31.87
CA PRO A 434 18.90 19.37 30.51
C PRO A 434 17.43 18.93 30.49
N ASP A 435 16.84 18.61 31.65
CA ASP A 435 15.46 18.15 31.80
C ASP A 435 14.50 19.25 32.28
N ASP A 436 14.94 20.50 32.43
CA ASP A 436 14.07 21.62 32.83
C ASP A 436 13.00 21.96 31.76
N TRP A 437 11.77 22.21 32.22
CA TRP A 437 10.60 22.43 31.36
C TRP A 437 10.36 23.92 31.10
N GLY A 438 10.54 24.34 29.86
CA GLY A 438 10.19 25.68 29.37
C GLY A 438 8.76 25.82 28.85
N PHE A 439 8.33 27.07 28.63
CA PHE A 439 7.02 27.39 28.05
C PHE A 439 6.87 26.81 26.64
N GLY A 440 7.98 26.72 25.89
CA GLY A 440 8.03 26.15 24.53
C GLY A 440 7.58 24.70 24.43
N GLN A 441 7.53 23.95 25.54
CA GLN A 441 7.20 22.51 25.56
C GLN A 441 5.77 22.23 26.06
N ILE A 442 5.26 23.05 26.96
CA ILE A 442 3.93 22.89 27.55
C ILE A 442 2.84 23.25 26.53
N VAL A 443 3.06 24.29 25.72
CA VAL A 443 2.07 24.75 24.73
C VAL A 443 1.78 23.69 23.67
N PRO A 444 2.77 23.04 23.02
CA PRO A 444 2.51 21.95 22.08
C PRO A 444 1.78 20.75 22.72
N LEU A 445 2.03 20.43 23.99
CA LEU A 445 1.30 19.37 24.71
C LEU A 445 -0.18 19.72 24.93
N ALA A 446 -0.49 20.97 25.27
CA ALA A 446 -1.88 21.40 25.40
C ALA A 446 -2.61 21.40 24.04
N LEU A 447 -1.89 21.74 22.97
CA LEU A 447 -2.43 21.75 21.60
C LEU A 447 -2.71 20.35 21.04
N LEU A 448 -2.10 19.29 21.59
CA LEU A 448 -2.40 17.88 21.25
C LEU A 448 -3.85 17.46 21.59
N ALA A 449 -4.58 18.25 22.39
CA ALA A 449 -5.99 18.04 22.62
C ALA A 449 -6.86 18.43 21.40
N LEU A 450 -6.40 19.35 20.55
CA LEU A 450 -7.17 19.84 19.39
C LEU A 450 -7.42 18.74 18.34
N PRO A 451 -6.44 17.90 17.96
CA PRO A 451 -6.69 16.76 17.10
C PRO A 451 -7.71 15.76 17.65
N LEU A 452 -7.77 15.57 18.97
CA LEU A 452 -8.74 14.69 19.62
C LEU A 452 -10.16 15.26 19.52
N PHE A 453 -10.33 16.57 19.75
CA PHE A 453 -11.63 17.24 19.59
C PHE A 453 -12.10 17.26 18.12
N ALA A 454 -11.18 17.48 17.17
CA ALA A 454 -11.50 17.43 15.74
C ALA A 454 -11.95 16.02 15.27
N ALA A 455 -11.38 14.96 15.84
CA ALA A 455 -11.82 13.59 15.59
C ALA A 455 -13.24 13.35 16.14
N MET A 456 -13.53 13.86 17.34
CA MET A 456 -14.85 13.74 17.99
C MET A 456 -15.98 14.46 17.22
N GLU A 457 -15.69 15.62 16.63
CA GLU A 457 -16.68 16.43 15.89
C GLU A 457 -17.05 15.82 14.53
N SER A 458 -16.14 15.05 13.92
CA SER A 458 -16.35 14.42 12.61
C SER A 458 -17.31 13.22 12.59
N HIS A 459 -17.91 12.87 13.73
CA HIS A 459 -18.83 11.73 13.91
C HIS A 459 -20.29 12.01 13.50
N ALA A 460 -20.61 13.19 12.97
CA ALA A 460 -21.93 13.50 12.44
C ALA A 460 -21.87 13.63 10.91
N VAL A 461 -22.67 12.81 10.20
CA VAL A 461 -22.97 12.81 8.75
C VAL A 461 -22.18 11.79 7.89
N ALA A 462 -22.87 10.71 7.46
CA ALA A 462 -23.15 10.34 6.04
C ALA A 462 -23.57 8.86 5.89
N THR A 463 -24.48 8.60 4.94
CA THR A 463 -25.05 7.30 4.55
C THR A 463 -24.54 6.90 3.15
N ASP A 464 -24.44 5.59 2.88
CA ASP A 464 -23.78 4.96 1.73
C ASP A 464 -24.80 4.34 0.73
N GLN A 465 -24.56 4.41 -0.59
CA GLN A 465 -25.19 3.56 -1.64
C GLN A 465 -24.33 3.45 -2.93
N GLN A 466 -24.46 2.32 -3.61
CA GLN A 466 -23.59 1.78 -4.66
C GLN A 466 -24.35 1.59 -6.01
N PRO A 467 -23.74 1.75 -7.22
CA PRO A 467 -24.42 1.59 -8.51
C PRO A 467 -24.10 0.28 -9.27
N ARG A 468 -25.02 -0.12 -10.17
CA ARG A 468 -25.07 -1.33 -11.02
C ARG A 468 -24.66 -1.02 -12.49
N GLN A 469 -24.15 -2.01 -13.23
CA GLN A 469 -23.64 -1.92 -14.62
C GLN A 469 -24.28 -2.95 -15.57
N ASP A 470 -23.94 -2.83 -16.87
CA ASP A 470 -24.62 -3.38 -18.06
C ASP A 470 -24.20 -4.81 -18.49
N ALA A 471 -25.10 -5.48 -19.25
CA ALA A 471 -25.13 -6.92 -19.56
C ALA A 471 -24.18 -7.43 -20.67
N VAL A 472 -23.78 -8.71 -20.57
CA VAL A 472 -22.94 -9.49 -21.50
C VAL A 472 -23.71 -10.67 -22.14
N SER A 473 -23.22 -11.17 -23.28
CA SER A 473 -23.87 -12.15 -24.18
C SER A 473 -23.85 -13.62 -23.68
N PRO A 474 -24.86 -14.46 -24.00
CA PRO A 474 -25.07 -15.81 -23.43
C PRO A 474 -24.05 -16.90 -23.82
N ASP A 475 -23.52 -16.87 -25.06
CA ASP A 475 -22.66 -17.94 -25.58
C ASP A 475 -21.25 -17.97 -24.96
N ASP A 476 -20.74 -16.81 -24.50
CA ASP A 476 -19.44 -16.72 -23.85
C ASP A 476 -19.48 -17.32 -22.42
N LEU A 477 -20.65 -17.34 -21.79
CA LEU A 477 -20.85 -17.83 -20.42
C LEU A 477 -20.58 -19.33 -20.28
N GLU A 478 -21.05 -20.14 -21.23
CA GLU A 478 -20.84 -21.60 -21.23
C GLU A 478 -19.36 -21.97 -21.39
N ALA A 479 -18.63 -21.27 -22.26
CA ALA A 479 -17.20 -21.49 -22.47
C ALA A 479 -16.37 -21.15 -21.22
N ILE A 480 -16.74 -20.08 -20.51
CA ILE A 480 -16.06 -19.64 -19.28
C ILE A 480 -16.32 -20.64 -18.13
N GLN A 481 -17.55 -21.13 -17.98
CA GLN A 481 -17.89 -22.16 -16.99
C GLN A 481 -17.11 -23.46 -17.21
N PHE A 482 -17.00 -23.91 -18.46
CA PHE A 482 -16.24 -25.11 -18.82
C PHE A 482 -14.75 -25.01 -18.43
N VAL A 483 -14.10 -23.89 -18.77
CA VAL A 483 -12.67 -23.69 -18.45
C VAL A 483 -12.44 -23.54 -16.95
N SER A 484 -13.36 -22.88 -16.25
CA SER A 484 -13.34 -22.76 -14.79
C SER A 484 -13.33 -24.13 -14.09
N GLN A 485 -14.16 -25.07 -14.56
CA GLN A 485 -14.21 -26.44 -14.03
C GLN A 485 -12.92 -27.23 -14.29
N ILE A 486 -12.32 -27.11 -15.48
CA ILE A 486 -11.04 -27.76 -15.83
C ILE A 486 -9.93 -27.32 -14.86
N PHE A 487 -9.80 -26.02 -14.62
CA PHE A 487 -8.77 -25.50 -13.71
C PHE A 487 -8.99 -25.92 -12.27
N GLN A 488 -10.24 -25.94 -11.80
CA GLN A 488 -10.57 -26.37 -10.45
C GLN A 488 -10.22 -27.84 -10.23
N GLN A 489 -10.52 -28.71 -11.21
CA GLN A 489 -10.19 -30.13 -11.14
C GLN A 489 -8.67 -30.33 -11.14
N ARG A 490 -7.94 -29.68 -12.05
CA ARG A 490 -6.48 -29.81 -12.12
C ARG A 490 -5.79 -29.33 -10.83
N ALA A 491 -6.27 -28.24 -10.23
CA ALA A 491 -5.74 -27.74 -8.96
C ALA A 491 -5.94 -28.74 -7.81
N LYS A 492 -7.06 -29.48 -7.80
CA LYS A 492 -7.32 -30.57 -6.84
C LYS A 492 -6.39 -31.76 -7.09
N ASP A 493 -6.21 -32.17 -8.34
CA ASP A 493 -5.35 -33.31 -8.71
C ASP A 493 -3.89 -33.07 -8.29
N LEU A 494 -3.40 -31.82 -8.39
CA LEU A 494 -2.07 -31.43 -7.93
C LEU A 494 -1.95 -31.28 -6.40
N GLY A 495 -3.06 -31.39 -5.66
CA GLY A 495 -3.12 -31.18 -4.21
C GLY A 495 -2.91 -29.72 -3.79
N LEU A 496 -3.16 -28.76 -4.70
CA LEU A 496 -2.89 -27.33 -4.53
C LEU A 496 -4.12 -26.48 -4.92
N PRO A 497 -5.24 -26.58 -4.18
CA PRO A 497 -6.51 -25.94 -4.54
C PRO A 497 -6.44 -24.40 -4.58
N TYR A 498 -5.46 -23.78 -3.92
CA TYR A 498 -5.27 -22.33 -3.93
C TYR A 498 -4.78 -21.78 -5.29
N LEU A 499 -4.18 -22.61 -6.16
CA LEU A 499 -3.73 -22.20 -7.50
C LEU A 499 -4.90 -21.76 -8.38
N TYR A 500 -6.06 -22.40 -8.22
CA TYR A 500 -7.29 -22.00 -8.91
C TYR A 500 -7.74 -20.58 -8.50
N GLY A 501 -7.67 -20.27 -7.21
CA GLY A 501 -7.93 -18.90 -6.72
C GLY A 501 -6.96 -17.87 -7.30
N TRP A 502 -5.69 -18.24 -7.52
CA TRP A 502 -4.71 -17.37 -8.18
C TRP A 502 -5.04 -17.11 -9.63
N VAL A 503 -5.49 -18.12 -10.39
CA VAL A 503 -5.92 -17.96 -11.80
C VAL A 503 -7.12 -17.04 -11.91
N ARG A 504 -8.08 -17.15 -10.98
CA ARG A 504 -9.27 -16.28 -10.95
C ARG A 504 -8.94 -14.84 -10.51
N GLY A 505 -7.84 -14.65 -9.79
CA GLY A 505 -7.51 -13.36 -9.17
C GLY A 505 -8.49 -12.94 -8.06
N VAL A 506 -9.38 -13.84 -7.63
CA VAL A 506 -10.39 -13.60 -6.59
C VAL A 506 -9.93 -14.22 -5.28
N SER A 507 -10.23 -13.56 -4.16
CA SER A 507 -9.91 -14.05 -2.81
C SER A 507 -8.42 -14.35 -2.57
N LEU A 508 -7.52 -13.60 -3.22
CA LEU A 508 -6.07 -13.70 -3.03
C LEU A 508 -5.68 -13.48 -1.55
N ASP A 509 -6.46 -12.67 -0.84
CA ASP A 509 -6.34 -12.43 0.60
C ASP A 509 -6.62 -13.66 1.46
N ARG A 510 -7.29 -14.70 0.94
CA ARG A 510 -7.55 -15.97 1.64
C ARG A 510 -6.45 -17.01 1.42
N SER A 511 -5.56 -16.80 0.45
CA SER A 511 -4.47 -17.74 0.13
C SER A 511 -3.41 -17.77 1.24
N SER A 512 -3.28 -18.91 1.92
CA SER A 512 -2.34 -19.08 3.05
C SER A 512 -0.86 -18.91 2.64
N SER A 513 -0.49 -19.35 1.44
CA SER A 513 0.87 -19.19 0.90
C SER A 513 1.21 -17.73 0.62
N LEU A 514 0.28 -16.97 0.01
CA LEU A 514 0.47 -15.52 -0.20
C LEU A 514 0.51 -14.75 1.11
N GLN A 515 -0.34 -15.10 2.08
CA GLN A 515 -0.32 -14.51 3.42
C GLN A 515 1.02 -14.73 4.14
N MET A 516 1.54 -15.96 4.14
CA MET A 516 2.84 -16.26 4.75
C MET A 516 3.97 -15.51 4.07
N GLY A 517 3.99 -15.49 2.72
CA GLY A 517 4.99 -14.76 1.96
C GLY A 517 4.94 -13.25 2.22
N ALA A 518 3.74 -12.66 2.25
CA ALA A 518 3.55 -11.24 2.52
C ALA A 518 3.98 -10.88 3.95
N GLY A 519 3.63 -11.72 4.94
CA GLY A 519 4.08 -11.55 6.31
C GLY A 519 5.59 -11.62 6.46
N PHE A 520 6.24 -12.61 5.82
CA PHE A 520 7.69 -12.76 5.83
C PHE A 520 8.41 -11.55 5.19
N GLN A 521 7.94 -11.10 4.02
CA GLN A 521 8.48 -9.90 3.37
C GLN A 521 8.28 -8.65 4.23
N ALA A 522 7.11 -8.49 4.84
CA ALA A 522 6.85 -7.36 5.73
C ALA A 522 7.81 -7.35 6.94
N ILE A 523 8.12 -8.51 7.53
CA ILE A 523 9.09 -8.62 8.64
C ILE A 523 10.49 -8.22 8.19
N ILE A 524 10.95 -8.73 7.04
CA ILE A 524 12.26 -8.37 6.48
C ILE A 524 12.33 -6.86 6.23
N MET A 525 11.31 -6.29 5.60
CA MET A 525 11.24 -4.87 5.31
C MET A 525 11.26 -4.03 6.58
N PHE A 526 10.49 -4.41 7.60
CA PHE A 526 10.48 -3.74 8.89
C PHE A 526 11.87 -3.76 9.54
N ALA A 527 12.53 -4.92 9.56
CA ALA A 527 13.88 -5.06 10.09
C ALA A 527 14.89 -4.17 9.35
N ILE A 528 14.87 -4.18 8.02
CA ILE A 528 15.72 -3.30 7.19
C ILE A 528 15.48 -1.82 7.52
N THR A 529 14.22 -1.41 7.65
CA THR A 529 13.88 0.00 7.96
C THR A 529 14.27 0.43 9.37
N ILE A 530 14.16 -0.45 10.38
CA ILE A 530 14.68 -0.18 11.72
C ILE A 530 16.18 0.01 11.69
N ILE A 531 16.87 -0.94 11.06
CA ILE A 531 18.33 -0.94 10.93
C ILE A 531 18.80 0.33 10.21
N LEU A 532 18.09 0.72 9.15
CA LEU A 532 18.36 1.95 8.40
C LEU A 532 18.24 3.18 9.29
N GLY A 533 17.10 3.37 9.96
CA GLY A 533 16.89 4.53 10.84
C GLY A 533 17.94 4.63 11.94
N PHE A 534 18.29 3.49 12.56
CA PHE A 534 19.28 3.44 13.62
C PHE A 534 20.71 3.75 13.14
N PHE A 535 21.17 3.12 12.06
CA PHE A 535 22.53 3.36 11.56
C PHE A 535 22.72 4.77 10.98
N MET A 536 21.70 5.31 10.33
CA MET A 536 21.72 6.68 9.84
C MET A 536 21.89 7.69 10.98
N ALA A 537 21.35 7.40 12.18
CA ALA A 537 21.52 8.27 13.35
C ALA A 537 22.92 8.15 13.98
N TRP A 538 23.51 6.95 14.00
CA TRP A 538 24.84 6.71 14.62
C TRP A 538 26.01 7.19 13.73
N GLY A 539 25.78 7.44 12.44
CA GLY A 539 26.75 8.12 11.57
C GLY A 539 27.98 7.29 11.18
N THR A 540 27.95 5.96 11.31
CA THR A 540 29.08 5.13 10.82
C THR A 540 29.03 5.05 9.29
N ALA A 541 30.00 5.69 8.63
CA ALA A 541 30.04 5.76 7.16
C ALA A 541 29.94 4.38 6.49
N ILE A 542 30.60 3.36 7.05
CA ILE A 542 30.58 1.99 6.52
C ILE A 542 29.16 1.40 6.53
N MET A 543 28.41 1.55 7.63
CA MET A 543 27.05 1.03 7.71
C MET A 543 26.09 1.83 6.84
N ASN A 544 26.26 3.15 6.76
CA ASN A 544 25.46 3.98 5.87
C ASN A 544 25.67 3.61 4.40
N ILE A 545 26.91 3.37 3.97
CA ILE A 545 27.23 2.87 2.62
C ILE A 545 26.56 1.51 2.39
N ALA A 546 26.69 0.58 3.35
CA ALA A 546 26.08 -0.75 3.23
C ALA A 546 24.56 -0.66 3.08
N MET A 547 23.90 0.19 3.87
CA MET A 547 22.45 0.38 3.84
C MET A 547 21.98 1.08 2.56
N ILE A 548 22.67 2.13 2.09
CA ILE A 548 22.36 2.80 0.82
C ILE A 548 22.55 1.83 -0.35
N THR A 549 23.61 1.01 -0.31
CA THR A 549 23.86 -0.04 -1.31
C THR A 549 22.73 -1.07 -1.31
N LEU A 550 22.28 -1.52 -0.14
CA LEU A 550 21.15 -2.43 -0.01
C LEU A 550 19.87 -1.83 -0.59
N LEU A 551 19.58 -0.56 -0.32
CA LEU A 551 18.44 0.15 -0.91
C LEU A 551 18.54 0.27 -2.43
N ALA A 552 19.74 0.55 -2.96
CA ALA A 552 20.00 0.61 -4.40
C ALA A 552 19.78 -0.75 -5.06
N ILE A 553 20.22 -1.86 -4.43
CA ILE A 553 19.97 -3.23 -4.91
C ILE A 553 18.47 -3.52 -4.94
N ILE A 554 17.73 -3.17 -3.87
CA ILE A 554 16.28 -3.35 -3.79
C ILE A 554 15.56 -2.54 -4.88
N LEU A 555 16.00 -1.30 -5.13
CA LEU A 555 15.44 -0.44 -6.17
C LEU A 555 15.73 -0.99 -7.57
N PHE A 556 16.97 -1.41 -7.81
CA PHE A 556 17.39 -1.99 -9.09
C PHE A 556 16.59 -3.27 -9.38
N ARG A 557 16.50 -4.18 -8.40
CA ARG A 557 15.68 -5.38 -8.48
C ARG A 557 14.23 -5.03 -8.82
N ARG A 558 13.63 -4.05 -8.14
CA ARG A 558 12.26 -3.60 -8.42
C ARG A 558 12.09 -3.17 -9.88
N ILE A 559 12.99 -2.35 -10.41
CA ILE A 559 12.89 -1.83 -11.78
C ILE A 559 13.02 -2.97 -12.79
N VAL A 560 14.04 -3.82 -12.64
CA VAL A 560 14.28 -4.95 -13.54
C VAL A 560 13.11 -5.92 -13.53
N ASP A 561 12.65 -6.34 -12.34
CA ASP A 561 11.54 -7.28 -12.22
C ASP A 561 10.25 -6.69 -12.82
N LEU A 562 9.92 -5.42 -12.56
CA LEU A 562 8.73 -4.79 -13.15
C LEU A 562 8.78 -4.74 -14.68
N VAL A 563 9.94 -4.48 -15.28
CA VAL A 563 10.11 -4.51 -16.74
C VAL A 563 9.93 -5.94 -17.28
N LEU A 564 10.46 -6.96 -16.58
CA LEU A 564 10.27 -8.36 -16.96
C LEU A 564 8.81 -8.82 -16.83
N LEU A 565 8.13 -8.41 -15.75
CA LEU A 565 6.71 -8.67 -15.52
C LEU A 565 5.84 -8.00 -16.60
N ALA A 566 6.15 -6.75 -16.93
CA ALA A 566 5.48 -6.03 -18.00
C ALA A 566 5.64 -6.72 -19.36
N LYS A 567 6.84 -7.24 -19.66
CA LYS A 567 7.08 -8.02 -20.89
C LYS A 567 6.39 -9.38 -20.88
N ALA A 568 6.22 -10.02 -19.72
CA ALA A 568 5.56 -11.31 -19.63
C ALA A 568 4.03 -11.22 -19.82
N THR A 569 3.42 -10.12 -19.38
CA THR A 569 1.96 -9.91 -19.43
C THR A 569 1.44 -9.39 -20.77
N THR A 570 2.30 -9.00 -21.71
CA THR A 570 1.87 -8.47 -23.02
C THR A 570 1.21 -9.49 -23.93
N GLY A 571 1.41 -10.78 -23.68
CA GLY A 571 0.81 -11.88 -24.45
C GLY A 571 -0.28 -12.63 -23.69
N MET A 572 -0.93 -11.99 -22.71
CA MET A 572 -1.93 -12.64 -21.86
C MET A 572 -3.16 -13.12 -22.65
N PRO A 573 -3.57 -14.40 -22.48
CA PRO A 573 -4.81 -14.93 -23.08
C PRO A 573 -6.04 -14.10 -22.71
N GLU A 574 -7.00 -14.00 -23.63
CA GLU A 574 -8.22 -13.23 -23.45
C GLU A 574 -9.16 -13.87 -22.40
N ILE A 575 -9.18 -15.20 -22.34
CA ILE A 575 -9.97 -15.97 -21.36
C ILE A 575 -9.59 -15.64 -19.91
N LEU A 576 -8.31 -15.35 -19.66
CA LEU A 576 -7.79 -14.98 -18.35
C LEU A 576 -8.25 -13.58 -17.91
N LYS A 577 -8.50 -12.67 -18.85
CA LYS A 577 -9.03 -11.32 -18.55
C LYS A 577 -10.49 -11.38 -18.15
N ILE A 578 -11.23 -12.35 -18.68
CA ILE A 578 -12.66 -12.52 -18.40
C ILE A 578 -12.87 -13.29 -17.08
N LEU A 579 -11.98 -14.25 -16.78
CA LEU A 579 -11.96 -14.96 -15.50
C LEU A 579 -11.54 -14.07 -14.31
N TYR A 580 -11.08 -12.84 -14.56
CA TYR A 580 -10.60 -11.92 -13.53
C TYR A 580 -11.75 -11.19 -12.82
N GLY A 581 -11.78 -11.29 -11.49
CA GLY A 581 -12.66 -10.52 -10.61
C GLY A 581 -14.05 -11.12 -10.38
N ASP A 582 -14.94 -10.31 -9.78
CA ASP A 582 -16.35 -10.67 -9.50
C ASP A 582 -17.18 -10.82 -10.78
N ASN A 583 -16.63 -10.43 -11.94
CA ASN A 583 -17.25 -10.60 -13.25
C ASN A 583 -17.83 -12.00 -13.46
N LEU A 584 -17.14 -13.07 -13.05
CA LEU A 584 -17.68 -14.43 -13.21
C LEU A 584 -18.87 -14.72 -12.28
N ASP A 585 -18.86 -14.23 -11.04
CA ASP A 585 -19.98 -14.46 -10.10
C ASP A 585 -21.19 -13.60 -10.51
N ASP A 586 -20.95 -12.38 -10.98
CA ASP A 586 -21.96 -11.49 -11.54
C ASP A 586 -22.55 -12.07 -12.84
N LEU A 587 -21.70 -12.60 -13.74
CA LEU A 587 -22.11 -13.30 -14.96
C LEU A 587 -22.93 -14.57 -14.67
N LEU A 588 -22.56 -15.33 -13.64
CA LEU A 588 -23.30 -16.52 -13.20
C LEU A 588 -24.67 -16.16 -12.62
N GLN A 589 -24.74 -15.06 -11.88
CA GLN A 589 -25.98 -14.58 -11.27
C GLN A 589 -26.95 -13.98 -12.33
N GLU A 590 -26.43 -13.33 -13.36
CA GLU A 590 -27.21 -12.82 -14.50
C GLU A 590 -27.76 -13.94 -15.39
N GLY A 591 -26.95 -14.98 -15.67
CA GLY A 591 -27.39 -16.15 -16.44
C GLY A 591 -28.57 -16.87 -15.81
N ASP A 592 -28.50 -17.14 -14.49
CA ASP A 592 -29.58 -17.77 -13.71
C ASP A 592 -30.84 -16.88 -13.68
N GLN A 593 -30.68 -15.55 -13.71
CA GLN A 593 -31.80 -14.60 -13.75
C GLN A 593 -32.49 -14.53 -15.13
N ALA A 594 -31.71 -14.60 -16.22
CA ALA A 594 -32.24 -14.66 -17.59
C ALA A 594 -32.94 -15.99 -17.88
N GLU A 595 -32.39 -17.11 -17.39
CA GLU A 595 -32.97 -18.45 -17.52
C GLU A 595 -34.31 -18.55 -16.76
N ARG A 596 -34.42 -17.93 -15.57
CA ARG A 596 -35.68 -17.83 -14.82
C ARG A 596 -36.73 -16.95 -15.53
N MET A 597 -36.33 -15.88 -16.21
CA MET A 597 -37.27 -15.05 -16.98
C MET A 597 -37.76 -15.77 -18.25
N ALA A 598 -36.87 -16.48 -18.95
CA ALA A 598 -37.25 -17.32 -20.10
C ALA A 598 -38.16 -18.48 -19.67
N GLY A 599 -37.89 -19.11 -18.52
CA GLY A 599 -38.76 -20.13 -17.93
C GLY A 599 -40.15 -19.59 -17.52
N ALA A 600 -40.22 -18.36 -17.00
CA ALA A 600 -41.50 -17.72 -16.68
C ALA A 600 -42.33 -17.36 -17.92
N GLN A 601 -41.67 -16.99 -19.04
CA GLN A 601 -42.33 -16.71 -20.32
C GLN A 601 -42.86 -18.00 -20.99
N ALA A 602 -42.11 -19.10 -20.93
CA ALA A 602 -42.55 -20.41 -21.45
C ALA A 602 -43.68 -21.04 -20.60
N VAL A 603 -43.74 -20.74 -19.30
CA VAL A 603 -44.86 -21.14 -18.42
C VAL A 603 -46.08 -20.24 -18.61
N GLY A 604 -45.90 -19.00 -19.08
CA GLY A 604 -46.99 -18.11 -19.49
C GLY A 604 -47.69 -18.59 -20.77
N GLU A 605 -46.92 -19.02 -21.78
CA GLU A 605 -47.47 -19.50 -23.06
C GLU A 605 -48.13 -20.89 -22.98
N THR A 606 -47.80 -21.69 -21.97
CA THR A 606 -48.44 -23.00 -21.75
C THR A 606 -49.75 -22.94 -20.95
N ASN A 607 -50.07 -21.78 -20.37
CA ASN A 607 -51.34 -21.56 -19.66
C ASN A 607 -52.40 -20.82 -20.49
N GLU A 608 -52.08 -20.36 -21.71
CA GLU A 608 -53.06 -19.74 -22.63
C GLU A 608 -53.80 -20.75 -23.54
N GLU A 609 -53.48 -22.05 -23.49
CA GLU A 609 -54.16 -23.10 -24.29
C GLU A 609 -55.15 -23.99 -23.50
N VAL A 610 -55.52 -23.64 -22.25
CA VAL A 610 -56.46 -24.45 -21.44
C VAL A 610 -57.71 -23.68 -20.95
N GLU A 611 -57.97 -22.48 -21.46
CA GLU A 611 -59.22 -21.72 -21.18
C GLU A 611 -60.09 -21.52 -22.44
N GLU A 612 -60.33 -22.57 -23.24
CA GLU A 612 -61.51 -22.65 -24.12
C GLU A 612 -62.03 -24.10 -24.17
N GLU A 613 -62.81 -24.50 -23.15
CA GLU A 613 -63.97 -25.41 -23.29
C GLU A 613 -64.95 -25.29 -22.11
#